data_AF-A0A845XG14-F1
#
_entry.id   AF-A0A845XG14-F1
#
_cell.length_a   1.000
_cell.length_b   1.000
_cell.length_c   1.000
_cell.angle_alpha   90.00
_cell.angle_beta   90.00
_cell.angle_gamma   90.00
#
_symmetry.space_group_name_H-M   'P 1'
#
loop_
_entity.id
_entity.type
_entity.pdbx_description
1 polymer ?
#
loop_
_entity_poly.entity_id
_entity_poly.type
_entity_poly.pdbx_seq_one_letter_code
_entity_poly.pdbx_strand_id
1 'polypeptide(L)' 'MLVVDDKQENRWVIVNLLAPLGFELIEASSGQEALDEATAFSPDLIITDLLMPQMDGFEMIRQL' A
#
# COMPACT_ATOMS: atom_id res chain seq x y z
N MET A 1 5.66 -4.45 5.48
CA MET A 1 5.40 -4.04 4.09
C MET A 1 4.04 -3.38 4.00
N LEU A 2 3.91 -2.36 3.15
CA LEU A 2 2.62 -1.71 2.87
C LEU A 2 2.21 -1.97 1.42
N VAL A 3 0.97 -2.38 1.20
CA VAL A 3 0.37 -2.63 -0.11
C VAL A 3 -0.77 -1.64 -0.34
N VAL A 4 -0.66 -0.82 -1.37
CA VAL A 4 -1.56 0.28 -1.68
C VAL A 4 -2.16 0.08 -3.06
N ASP A 5 -3.47 -0.12 -3.14
CA ASP A 5 -4.20 -0.27 -4.40
C ASP A 5 -5.67 0.05 -4.13
N ASP A 6 -6.38 0.71 -5.04
CA ASP A 6 -7.79 1.07 -4.84
C ASP A 6 -8.72 -0.15 -4.93
N LYS A 7 -8.27 -1.22 -5.60
CA LYS A 7 -9.02 -2.47 -5.78
C LYS A 7 -8.62 -3.51 -4.76
N GLN A 8 -9.62 -3.99 -4.03
CA GLN A 8 -9.44 -5.03 -3.03
C GLN A 8 -8.88 -6.32 -3.62
N GLU A 9 -9.28 -6.68 -4.84
CA GLU A 9 -8.83 -7.91 -5.51
C GLU A 9 -7.32 -7.89 -5.76
N ASN A 10 -6.77 -6.74 -6.16
CA ASN A 10 -5.33 -6.58 -6.40
C ASN A 10 -4.54 -6.71 -5.10
N ARG A 11 -4.98 -6.02 -4.03
CA ARG A 11 -4.35 -6.14 -2.70
C ARG A 11 -4.39 -7.57 -2.21
N TRP A 12 -5.54 -8.23 -2.34
CA TRP A 12 -5.71 -9.61 -1.89
C TRP A 12 -4.75 -10.57 -2.61
N VAL A 13 -4.53 -10.41 -3.92
CA VAL A 13 -3.55 -11.22 -4.66
C VAL A 13 -2.14 -11.05 -4.10
N ILE A 14 -1.71 -9.81 -3.85
CA ILE A 14 -0.37 -9.51 -3.32
C ILE A 14 -0.22 -10.06 -1.90
N VAL A 15 -1.22 -9.82 -1.04
CA VAL A 15 -1.20 -10.28 0.35
C VAL A 15 -1.16 -11.80 0.44
N ASN A 16 -1.97 -12.52 -0.34
CA ASN A 16 -1.95 -13.99 -0.34
C ASN A 16 -0.64 -14.58 -0.89
N LEU A 17 0.07 -13.84 -1.74
CA LEU A 17 1.37 -14.26 -2.25
C LEU A 17 2.48 -14.04 -1.23
N LEU A 18 2.43 -12.93 -0.48
CA LEU A 18 3.50 -12.51 0.43
C LEU A 18 3.30 -12.98 1.87
N ALA A 19 2.06 -13.09 2.36
CA ALA A 19 1.78 -13.51 3.73
C ALA A 19 2.36 -14.90 4.06
N PRO A 20 2.27 -15.92 3.18
CA PRO A 20 2.86 -17.24 3.43
C PRO A 20 4.40 -17.23 3.52
N LEU A 21 5.05 -16.18 3.00
CA LEU A 21 6.51 -16.02 3.06
C LEU A 21 6.97 -15.43 4.40
N GLY A 22 6.02 -15.08 5.30
CA GLY A 22 6.31 -14.55 6.64
C GLY A 22 6.46 -13.03 6.68
N PHE A 23 6.02 -12.31 5.64
CA PHE A 23 6.01 -10.84 5.65
C PHE A 23 4.87 -10.31 6.51
N GLU A 24 5.16 -9.32 7.34
CA GLU A 24 4.15 -8.49 8.00
C GLU A 24 3.63 -7.47 6.98
N LEU A 25 2.34 -7.55 6.67
CA LEU A 25 1.69 -6.82 5.59
C LEU A 25 0.59 -5.93 6.15
N ILE A 26 0.61 -4.67 5.72
CA ILE A 26 -0.46 -3.70 5.92
C ILE A 26 -1.03 -3.34 4.56
N GLU A 27 -2.33 -3.13 4.49
CA GLU A 27 -3.05 -2.74 3.28
C GLU A 27 -3.57 -1.32 3.41
N ALA A 28 -3.56 -0.58 2.30
CA ALA A 28 -4.22 0.70 2.17
C ALA A 28 -5.00 0.75 0.85
N SER A 29 -6.18 1.33 0.89
CA SER A 29 -7.11 1.45 -0.26
C SER A 29 -7.03 2.80 -0.98
N SER A 30 -6.22 3.72 -0.47
CA SER A 30 -6.02 5.05 -1.05
C SER A 30 -4.64 5.61 -0.71
N GLY A 31 -4.18 6.59 -1.48
CA GLY A 31 -2.91 7.29 -1.18
C GLY A 31 -2.90 7.96 0.20
N GLN A 32 -4.04 8.49 0.67
CA GLN A 32 -4.11 9.12 1.99
C GLN A 32 -3.98 8.09 3.13
N GLU A 33 -4.72 6.98 3.03
CA GLU A 33 -4.62 5.88 4.00
C GLU A 33 -3.20 5.31 4.01
N ALA A 34 -2.56 5.22 2.84
CA ALA A 34 -1.18 4.77 2.74
C ALA A 34 -0.18 5.71 3.43
N LEU A 35 -0.38 7.04 3.38
CA LEU A 35 0.46 7.98 4.11
C LEU A 35 0.31 7.84 5.62
N ASP A 36 -0.93 7.65 6.09
CA ASP A 36 -1.23 7.45 7.51
C ASP A 36 -0.57 6.16 8.03
N GLU A 37 -0.75 5.06 7.30
CA GLU A 37 -0.16 3.75 7.62
C GLU A 37 1.36 3.75 7.49
N ALA A 38 1.92 4.40 6.46
CA ALA A 38 3.37 4.50 6.29
C ALA A 38 4.01 5.28 7.45
N THR A 39 3.35 6.32 7.95
CA THR A 39 3.82 7.09 9.10
C THR A 39 3.73 6.29 10.40
N ALA A 40 2.63 5.55 10.60
CA ALA A 40 2.40 4.78 11.82
C ALA A 40 3.27 3.51 11.91
N PHE A 41 3.40 2.78 10.80
CA PHE A 41 4.07 1.48 10.76
C PHE A 41 5.53 1.56 10.28
N SER A 42 5.92 2.63 9.57
CA SER A 42 7.27 2.79 9.00
C SER A 42 7.74 1.54 8.21
N PRO A 43 7.03 1.14 7.13
CA PRO A 43 7.35 -0.06 6.36
C PRO A 43 8.69 0.06 5.64
N ASP A 44 9.47 -1.04 5.62
CA ASP A 44 10.71 -1.11 4.83
C ASP A 44 10.49 -1.14 3.30
N LEU A 45 9.27 -1.49 2.86
CA LEU A 45 8.89 -1.59 1.45
C LEU A 45 7.40 -1.28 1.27
N ILE A 46 7.11 -0.45 0.27
CA ILE A 46 5.77 -0.04 -0.14
C ILE A 46 5.56 -0.49 -1.59
N ILE A 47 4.47 -1.21 -1.85
CA ILE A 47 3.97 -1.52 -3.19
C ILE A 47 2.72 -0.68 -3.40
N THR A 48 2.72 0.20 -4.40
CA THR A 48 1.58 1.08 -4.69
C THR A 48 1.15 1.00 -6.15
N ASP A 49 -0.15 1.02 -6.41
CA ASP A 49 -0.67 1.40 -7.72
C ASP A 49 -0.41 2.90 -7.94
N LEU A 50 -0.10 3.26 -9.19
CA LEU A 50 0.07 4.65 -9.60
C LEU A 50 -1.27 5.28 -9.96
N LEU A 51 -2.23 4.49 -10.45
CA LEU A 51 -3.50 5.00 -10.96
C LEU A 51 -4.63 4.79 -9.94
N MET A 52 -4.68 5.66 -8.93
CA MET A 52 -5.72 5.63 -7.90
C MET A 52 -6.60 6.89 -7.96
N PRO A 53 -7.89 6.79 -7.59
CA PRO A 53 -8.76 7.95 -7.47
C PRO A 53 -8.36 8.83 -6.29
N GLN A 54 -8.64 10.14 -6.40
CA GLN A 54 -8.39 11.20 -5.41
C GLN A 54 -6.91 11.57 -5.24
N MET A 55 -6.05 10.62 -4.85
CA MET A 55 -4.61 10.82 -4.71
C MET A 55 -3.90 9.68 -5.43
N ASP A 56 -3.09 10.04 -6.42
CA ASP A 56 -2.33 9.07 -7.20
C ASP A 56 -1.07 8.60 -6.46
N GLY A 57 -0.47 7.50 -6.93
CA GLY A 57 0.72 6.95 -6.29
C GLY A 57 1.93 7.89 -6.36
N PHE A 58 1.98 8.82 -7.33
CA PHE A 58 3.07 9.79 -7.43
C PHE A 58 2.95 10.89 -6.37
N GLU A 59 1.75 11.38 -6.12
CA GLU A 59 1.48 12.34 -5.05
C GLU A 59 1.78 11.74 -3.68
N MET A 60 1.40 10.48 -3.46
CA MET A 60 1.75 9.73 -2.25
C MET A 60 3.27 9.65 -2.07
N ILE A 61 4.02 9.22 -3.10
CA ILE A 61 5.49 9.10 -3.04
C ILE A 61 6.16 10.45 -2.75
N ARG A 62 5.59 11.57 -3.22
CA ARG A 62 6.13 12.91 -2.95
C ARG A 62 5.92 13.37 -1.50
N GLN A 63 4.98 12.77 -0.77
CA GLN A 63 4.67 13.13 0.61
C GLN A 63 5.31 12.20 1.65
N LEU A 64 5.89 11.09 1.21
CA LEU A 64 6.73 10.18 2.01
C LEU A 64 8.17 10.71 2.12
#